data_AF-A0A820MT70-F1
#
_entry.id   AF-A0A820MT70-F1
#
_cell.length_a   1.000
_cell.length_b   1.000
_cell.length_c   1.000
_cell.angle_alpha   90.00
_cell.angle_beta   90.00
_cell.angle_gamma   90.00
#
_symmetry.space_group_name_H-M   'P 1'
#
loop_
_entity.id
_entity.type
_entity.pdbx_description
1 polymer ?
#
loop_
_entity_poly.entity_id
_entity_poly.type
_entity_poly.pdbx_seq_one_letter_code
_entity_poly.pdbx_strand_id
1 'polypeptide(L)'
;TESLALLNHARSWVEELNKKFPNRDYKATVSDINGRAVFIPRFLHPLPLPPLNATTDEGTTTGVGGTDNQIQYQRLARFVSLIPFLSDTVTFPGICDIWETSDQFLRTMAGDDEEHAVLLNNYFLTLNKKSWVAM
;
A
#
# COMPACT_ATOMS: atom_id res chain seq x y z
N THR A 1 10.07 -1.42 -17.86
CA THR A 1 9.39 -0.14 -18.12
C THR A 1 8.14 -0.43 -18.90
N GLU A 2 7.06 0.31 -18.64
CA GLU A 2 5.79 0.08 -19.33
C GLU A 2 5.88 0.47 -20.80
N SER A 3 5.13 -0.23 -21.66
CA SER A 3 5.07 0.14 -23.07
C SER A 3 4.21 1.39 -23.26
N LEU A 4 4.57 2.24 -24.23
CA LEU A 4 3.81 3.45 -24.53
C LEU A 4 2.36 3.13 -24.92
N ALA A 5 2.14 2.01 -25.61
CA ALA A 5 0.80 1.54 -25.97
C ALA A 5 -0.04 1.26 -24.71
N LEU A 6 0.54 0.63 -23.70
CA LEU A 6 -0.14 0.31 -22.44
C LEU A 6 -0.42 1.57 -21.61
N LEU A 7 0.53 2.51 -21.54
CA LEU A 7 0.33 3.81 -20.88
C LEU A 7 -0.77 4.63 -21.54
N ASN A 8 -0.81 4.66 -22.88
CA ASN A 8 -1.88 5.33 -23.62
C ASN A 8 -3.24 4.69 -23.35
N HIS A 9 -3.30 3.36 -23.30
CA HIS A 9 -4.54 2.65 -22.98
C HIS A 9 -5.03 2.97 -21.56
N ALA A 10 -4.14 2.98 -20.57
CA ALA A 10 -4.49 3.33 -19.20
C ALA A 10 -5.02 4.76 -19.08
N ARG A 11 -4.41 5.71 -19.80
CA ARG A 11 -4.92 7.09 -19.86
C ARG A 11 -6.33 7.15 -20.44
N SER A 12 -6.57 6.51 -21.58
CA SER A 12 -7.91 6.45 -22.19
C SER A 12 -8.94 5.82 -21.25
N TRP A 13 -8.56 4.76 -20.55
CA TRP A 13 -9.42 4.09 -19.58
C TRP A 13 -9.80 4.99 -18.40
N VAL A 14 -8.85 5.73 -17.82
CA VAL A 14 -9.11 6.71 -16.76
C VAL A 14 -10.02 7.84 -17.28
N GLU A 15 -9.77 8.36 -18.48
CA GLU A 15 -10.63 9.39 -19.09
C GLU A 15 -12.08 8.92 -19.28
N GLU A 16 -12.28 7.68 -19.72
CA GLU A 16 -13.62 7.08 -19.85
C GLU A 16 -14.31 6.92 -18.48
N LEU A 17 -13.58 6.49 -17.46
CA LEU A 17 -14.10 6.36 -16.10
C LEU A 17 -14.49 7.73 -15.52
N ASN A 18 -13.65 8.75 -15.69
CA ASN A 18 -13.96 10.11 -15.23
C ASN A 18 -15.20 10.69 -15.92
N LYS A 19 -15.40 10.40 -17.21
CA LYS A 19 -16.64 10.79 -17.92
C LYS A 19 -17.86 10.08 -17.37
N LYS A 20 -17.74 8.79 -17.03
CA LYS A 20 -18.85 7.97 -16.55
C LYS A 20 -19.17 8.20 -15.07
N PHE A 21 -18.18 8.52 -14.26
CA PHE A 21 -18.26 8.67 -12.81
C PHE A 21 -17.46 9.90 -12.34
N PRO A 22 -17.95 11.13 -12.60
CA PRO A 22 -17.17 12.36 -12.43
C PRO A 22 -16.83 12.72 -10.98
N ASN A 23 -17.49 12.11 -9.99
CA ASN A 23 -17.26 12.35 -8.57
C ASN A 23 -16.33 11.32 -7.93
N ARG A 24 -15.60 10.53 -8.73
CA ARG A 24 -14.64 9.54 -8.27
C ARG A 24 -13.30 9.84 -8.89
N ASP A 25 -12.24 9.70 -8.10
CA ASP A 25 -10.88 9.79 -8.60
C ASP A 25 -10.39 8.39 -9.02
N TYR A 26 -9.66 8.33 -10.13
CA TYR A 26 -9.14 7.10 -10.69
C TYR A 26 -7.69 7.29 -11.10
N LYS A 27 -6.83 6.43 -10.55
CA LYS A 27 -5.41 6.41 -10.88
C LYS A 27 -5.03 5.03 -11.39
N ALA A 28 -4.34 4.98 -12.52
CA ALA A 28 -3.83 3.73 -13.10
C ALA A 28 -2.31 3.61 -12.95
N THR A 29 -1.61 4.74 -12.91
CA THR A 29 -0.16 4.82 -12.85
C THR A 29 0.32 5.82 -11.81
N VAL A 30 1.50 5.57 -11.26
CA VAL A 30 2.22 6.40 -10.30
C VAL A 30 3.65 6.66 -10.80
N SER A 31 4.33 7.64 -10.22
CA SER A 31 5.77 7.82 -10.46
C SER A 31 6.55 6.89 -9.53
N ASP A 32 7.52 6.13 -10.05
CA ASP A 32 8.47 5.43 -9.18
C ASP A 32 9.58 6.38 -8.68
N ILE A 33 10.44 5.89 -7.78
CA ILE A 33 11.60 6.64 -7.26
C ILE A 33 12.58 7.15 -8.34
N ASN A 34 12.47 6.67 -9.59
CA ASN A 34 13.27 7.14 -10.72
C ASN A 34 12.48 8.12 -11.62
N GLY A 35 11.30 8.57 -11.19
CA GLY A 35 10.41 9.46 -11.93
C GLY A 35 9.70 8.80 -13.12
N ARG A 36 9.64 7.47 -13.19
CA ARG A 36 9.02 6.76 -14.32
C ARG A 36 7.56 6.45 -14.01
N ALA A 37 6.68 6.68 -14.99
CA ALA A 37 5.30 6.24 -14.91
C ALA A 37 5.20 4.70 -14.93
N VAL A 38 4.64 4.12 -13.87
CA VAL A 38 4.48 2.68 -13.67
C VAL A 38 3.08 2.35 -13.18
N PHE A 39 2.58 1.14 -13.44
CA PHE A 39 1.25 0.72 -13.00
C PHE A 39 1.17 0.46 -11.50
N ILE A 40 0.11 0.95 -10.85
CA ILE A 40 -0.19 0.71 -9.43
C ILE A 40 -0.19 -0.79 -9.07
N PRO A 41 -0.78 -1.70 -9.87
CA PRO A 41 -0.71 -3.14 -9.59
C PRO A 41 0.69 -3.71 -9.37
N ARG A 42 1.77 -3.05 -9.81
CA ARG A 42 3.14 -3.54 -9.57
C ARG A 42 3.55 -3.48 -8.10
N PHE A 43 2.89 -2.64 -7.32
CA PHE A 43 3.12 -2.50 -5.88
C PHE A 43 2.23 -3.44 -5.06
N LEU A 44 1.21 -4.06 -5.68
CA LEU A 44 0.21 -4.88 -5.01
C LEU A 44 0.49 -6.37 -5.24
N HIS A 45 1.09 -7.04 -4.27
CA HIS A 45 1.28 -8.47 -4.29
C HIS A 45 1.45 -9.04 -2.87
N PRO A 46 1.13 -10.32 -2.62
CA PRO A 46 1.42 -10.96 -1.35
C PRO A 46 2.90 -10.78 -0.94
N LEU A 47 3.12 -10.46 0.33
CA LEU A 47 4.45 -10.33 0.94
C LEU A 47 4.67 -11.34 2.08
N PRO A 48 5.91 -11.76 2.35
CA PRO A 48 6.22 -12.52 3.56
C PRO A 48 5.77 -11.74 4.79
N LEU A 49 5.10 -12.42 5.73
CA LEU A 49 4.65 -11.77 6.96
C LEU A 49 5.87 -11.40 7.83
N PRO A 50 5.84 -10.25 8.51
CA PRO A 50 6.87 -9.91 9.48
C PRO A 50 6.85 -10.93 10.63
N PRO A 51 7.97 -11.13 11.34
CA PRO A 51 8.01 -11.98 12.53
C PRO A 51 7.26 -11.29 13.66
N LEU A 52 5.93 -11.31 13.59
CA LEU A 52 5.07 -10.94 14.69
C LEU A 52 5.26 -12.05 15.73
N ASN A 53 5.88 -11.71 16.85
CA ASN A 53 6.03 -12.65 17.96
C ASN A 53 4.67 -13.30 18.19
N ALA A 54 4.62 -14.62 18.01
CA ALA A 54 3.50 -15.43 18.42
C ALA A 54 3.51 -15.44 19.95
N THR A 55 3.23 -14.30 20.57
CA THR A 55 2.80 -14.33 21.96
C THR A 55 1.45 -15.02 21.93
N THR A 56 1.51 -16.31 22.20
CA THR A 56 0.54 -17.03 23.02
C THR A 56 0.43 -16.30 24.35
N ASP A 57 -0.10 -15.07 24.34
CA ASP A 57 -0.60 -14.47 25.56
C ASP A 57 -1.94 -15.13 25.82
N GLU A 58 -1.90 -16.35 26.37
CA GLU A 58 -3.03 -17.02 27.02
C GLU A 58 -3.56 -16.21 28.23
N GLY A 59 -3.08 -14.98 28.47
CA GLY A 59 -3.40 -14.20 29.67
C GLY A 59 -3.66 -12.71 29.47
N THR A 60 -3.60 -12.16 28.24
CA THR A 60 -3.84 -10.72 28.04
C THR A 60 -5.04 -10.48 27.12
N THR A 61 -6.21 -10.92 27.58
CA THR A 61 -7.51 -10.39 27.21
C THR A 61 -7.64 -8.92 27.62
N THR A 62 -6.83 -8.04 27.03
CA THR A 62 -7.15 -6.60 27.03
C THR A 62 -8.15 -6.34 25.91
N GLY A 63 -9.39 -6.78 26.13
CA GLY A 63 -10.59 -6.19 25.53
C GLY A 63 -10.93 -6.51 24.07
N VAL A 64 -10.16 -7.32 23.33
CA VAL A 64 -10.50 -7.64 21.93
C VAL A 64 -10.97 -9.09 21.79
N GLY A 65 -12.28 -9.30 21.90
CA GLY A 65 -12.94 -10.54 21.48
C GLY A 65 -12.95 -10.64 19.95
N GLY A 66 -11.93 -11.27 19.36
CA GLY A 66 -11.81 -11.48 17.92
C GLY A 66 -11.37 -12.89 17.57
N THR A 67 -11.63 -13.33 16.34
CA THR A 67 -11.10 -14.59 15.81
C THR A 67 -9.58 -14.50 15.64
N ASP A 68 -8.87 -15.64 15.55
CA ASP A 68 -7.41 -15.68 15.32
C ASP A 68 -6.98 -14.80 14.13
N ASN A 69 -7.77 -14.79 13.05
CA ASN A 69 -7.52 -13.95 11.88
C ASN A 69 -7.65 -12.46 12.18
N GLN A 70 -8.62 -12.05 13.00
CA GLN A 70 -8.82 -10.66 13.38
C GLN A 70 -7.65 -10.14 14.22
N ILE A 71 -7.17 -10.96 15.16
CA ILE A 71 -5.98 -10.65 15.97
C ILE A 71 -4.76 -10.48 15.06
N GLN A 72 -4.57 -11.38 14.09
CA GLN A 72 -3.47 -11.26 13.13
C GLN A 72 -3.56 -9.99 12.27
N TYR A 73 -4.75 -9.61 11.79
CA TYR A 73 -4.92 -8.37 11.04
C TYR A 73 -4.60 -7.13 11.88
N GLN A 74 -5.03 -7.10 13.15
CA GLN A 74 -4.73 -6.00 14.06
C GLN A 74 -3.24 -5.91 14.39
N ARG A 75 -2.56 -7.04 14.55
CA ARG A 75 -1.10 -7.08 14.75
C ARG A 75 -0.34 -6.54 13.54
N LEU A 76 -0.77 -6.90 12.32
CA LEU A 76 -0.18 -6.35 11.09
C LEU A 76 -0.44 -4.85 10.96
N ALA A 77 -1.67 -4.39 11.21
CA ALA A 77 -2.00 -2.97 11.21
C ALA A 77 -1.17 -2.21 12.25
N ARG A 78 -1.00 -2.79 13.45
CA ARG A 78 -0.15 -2.22 14.50
C ARG A 78 1.31 -2.16 14.06
N PHE A 79 1.84 -3.24 13.48
CA PHE A 79 3.20 -3.28 12.96
C PHE A 79 3.45 -2.18 11.92
N VAL A 80 2.57 -2.05 10.92
CA VAL A 80 2.69 -1.01 9.89
C VAL A 80 2.57 0.39 10.51
N SER A 81 1.68 0.61 11.48
CA SER A 81 1.54 1.89 12.19
C SER A 81 2.75 2.31 13.03
N LEU A 82 3.69 1.41 13.28
CA LEU A 82 4.93 1.73 14.00
C LEU A 82 5.99 2.34 13.09
N ILE A 83 5.83 2.24 11.77
CA ILE A 83 6.70 2.89 10.81
C ILE A 83 6.37 4.39 10.82
N PRO A 84 7.36 5.28 10.98
CA PRO A 84 7.14 6.72 10.93
C PRO A 84 6.52 7.22 9.62
N PHE A 85 5.64 8.22 9.76
CA PHE A 85 5.13 8.99 8.63
C PHE A 85 6.16 10.02 8.15
N LEU A 86 6.43 10.06 6.85
CA LEU A 86 7.30 11.04 6.20
C LEU A 86 6.77 11.36 4.80
N SER A 87 6.27 12.58 4.61
CA SER A 87 5.74 13.03 3.32
C SER A 87 6.81 13.13 2.24
N ASP A 88 6.45 12.71 1.04
CA ASP A 88 7.19 12.93 -0.20
C ASP A 88 7.73 14.34 -0.38
N THR A 89 6.94 15.37 -0.05
CA THR A 89 7.34 16.77 -0.24
C THR A 89 8.58 17.16 0.57
N VAL A 90 8.85 16.44 1.66
CA VAL A 90 10.04 16.60 2.49
C VAL A 90 11.21 15.79 1.92
N THR A 91 10.95 14.61 1.38
CA THR A 91 11.97 13.67 0.89
C THR A 91 12.46 14.01 -0.52
N PHE A 92 11.57 14.47 -1.41
CA PHE A 92 11.83 14.76 -2.81
C PHE A 92 11.34 16.16 -3.21
N PRO A 93 12.09 17.23 -2.88
CA PRO A 93 11.66 18.59 -3.17
C PRO A 93 11.39 18.80 -4.68
N GLY A 94 10.16 19.13 -5.03
CA GLY A 94 9.74 19.41 -6.41
C GLY A 94 9.16 18.22 -7.19
N ILE A 95 9.12 17.03 -6.59
CA ILE A 95 8.36 15.88 -7.09
C ILE A 95 7.32 15.54 -6.03
N CYS A 96 6.07 15.37 -6.44
CA CYS A 96 4.99 14.95 -5.58
C CYS A 96 4.54 13.56 -6.02
N ASP A 97 4.14 12.70 -5.09
CA ASP A 97 3.42 11.45 -5.36
C ASP A 97 4.30 10.39 -6.07
N ILE A 98 5.42 10.09 -5.40
CA ILE A 98 6.41 9.05 -5.71
C ILE A 98 6.09 7.82 -4.87
N TRP A 99 5.98 6.67 -5.53
CA TRP A 99 5.75 5.42 -4.82
C TRP A 99 7.04 4.64 -4.63
N GLU A 100 7.27 4.24 -3.40
CA GLU A 100 8.26 3.24 -3.04
C GLU A 100 7.66 1.83 -3.05
N THR A 101 8.47 0.83 -3.39
CA THR A 101 8.09 -0.56 -3.18
C THR A 101 8.12 -0.89 -1.68
N SER A 102 7.36 -1.91 -1.26
CA SER A 102 7.39 -2.34 0.14
C SER A 102 8.79 -2.72 0.66
N ASP A 103 9.71 -3.19 -0.20
CA ASP A 103 11.11 -3.44 0.20
C ASP A 103 11.88 -2.13 0.45
N GLN A 104 11.66 -1.11 -0.38
CA GLN A 104 12.27 0.21 -0.21
C GLN A 104 11.74 0.88 1.06
N PHE A 105 10.42 0.92 1.24
CA PHE A 105 9.78 1.49 2.41
C PHE A 105 10.28 0.86 3.73
N LEU A 106 10.40 -0.47 3.78
CA LEU A 106 10.94 -1.17 4.95
C LEU A 106 12.42 -0.89 5.22
N ARG A 107 13.21 -0.53 4.20
CA ARG A 107 14.62 -0.11 4.36
C ARG A 107 14.73 1.34 4.82
N THR A 108 13.90 2.22 4.27
CA THR A 108 13.85 3.65 4.63
C THR A 108 13.34 3.83 6.06
N MET A 109 12.48 2.91 6.53
CA MET A 109 11.83 2.97 7.85
C MET A 109 11.03 4.27 8.05
N ALA A 110 10.56 4.87 6.97
CA ALA A 110 9.68 6.03 6.94
C ALA A 110 9.08 6.15 5.53
N GLY A 111 7.88 6.69 5.43
CA GLY A 111 7.11 6.87 4.19
C GLY A 111 5.74 7.45 4.52
N ASP A 112 4.89 7.72 3.54
CA ASP A 112 3.60 8.36 3.78
C ASP A 112 2.41 7.43 3.50
N ASP A 113 1.29 7.98 3.06
CA ASP A 113 -0.01 7.32 3.11
C ASP A 113 -0.04 6.06 2.20
N GLU A 114 0.51 6.15 1.00
CA GLU A 114 0.54 5.04 0.04
C GLU A 114 1.41 3.87 0.51
N GLU A 115 2.61 4.12 1.03
CA GLU A 115 3.52 3.05 1.44
C GLU A 115 2.91 2.23 2.57
N HIS A 116 2.31 2.92 3.54
CA HIS A 116 1.60 2.28 4.66
C HIS A 116 0.41 1.46 4.16
N ALA A 117 -0.43 2.04 3.29
CA ALA A 117 -1.62 1.37 2.76
C ALA A 117 -1.26 0.15 1.92
N VAL A 118 -0.28 0.28 1.02
CA VAL A 118 0.22 -0.80 0.14
C VAL A 118 0.85 -1.92 0.96
N LEU A 119 1.73 -1.60 1.92
CA LEU A 119 2.38 -2.60 2.76
C LEU A 119 1.35 -3.42 3.55
N LEU A 120 0.39 -2.75 4.18
CA LEU A 120 -0.67 -3.42 4.94
C LEU A 120 -1.55 -4.30 4.05
N ASN A 121 -1.97 -3.77 2.89
CA ASN A 121 -2.76 -4.52 1.92
C ASN A 121 -2.01 -5.78 1.46
N ASN A 122 -0.73 -5.68 1.17
CA ASN A 122 0.09 -6.81 0.73
C ASN A 122 0.19 -7.92 1.77
N TYR A 123 0.27 -7.59 3.07
CA TYR A 123 0.18 -8.60 4.13
C TYR A 123 -1.20 -9.24 4.23
N PHE A 124 -2.28 -8.47 4.03
CA PHE A 124 -3.64 -9.00 3.98
C PHE A 124 -3.83 -9.96 2.82
N LEU A 125 -3.25 -9.67 1.64
CA LEU A 125 -3.26 -10.58 0.51
C LEU A 125 -2.59 -11.93 0.84
N THR A 126 -1.48 -11.93 1.59
CA THR A 126 -0.83 -13.17 2.06
C THR A 126 -1.74 -14.00 2.98
N LEU A 127 -2.59 -13.34 3.77
CA LEU A 127 -3.60 -13.98 4.61
C LEU A 127 -4.90 -14.32 3.86
N ASN A 128 -4.89 -14.29 2.52
CA ASN A 128 -6.06 -14.50 1.66
C ASN A 128 -7.24 -13.56 1.97
N LYS A 129 -6.98 -12.40 2.58
CA LYS A 129 -8.00 -11.39 2.86
C LYS A 129 -8.24 -10.56 1.60
N LYS A 130 -9.47 -10.59 1.10
CA LYS A 130 -9.92 -9.68 0.04
C LYS A 130 -9.80 -8.24 0.52
N SER A 131 -8.87 -7.50 -0.06
CA SER A 131 -8.49 -6.14 0.35
C SER A 131 -8.11 -5.31 -0.89
N TRP A 132 -8.25 -4.00 -0.77
CA TRP A 132 -7.94 -3.02 -1.82
C TRP A 132 -7.38 -1.76 -1.17
N VAL A 133 -6.52 -1.06 -1.91
CA VAL A 133 -6.06 0.28 -1.56
C VAL A 133 -7.02 1.30 -2.16
N ALA A 134 -7.48 2.24 -1.33
CA ALA A 134 -8.28 3.39 -1.72
C ALA A 134 -7.53 4.65 -1.33
N MET A 135 -7.47 5.61 -2.26
CA MET A 135 -6.72 6.86 -2.16
C MET A 135 -7.59 7.98 -2.68
#